data_AF-A0A9D3RLV5-F1
#
_entry.id   AF-A0A9D3RLV5-F1
#
_cell.length_a   1.000
_cell.length_b   1.000
_cell.length_c   1.000
_cell.angle_alpha   90.00
_cell.angle_beta   90.00
_cell.angle_gamma   90.00
#
_symmetry.space_group_name_H-M   'P 1'
#
loop_
_entity.id
_entity.type
_entity.pdbx_description
1 polymer ?
#
loop_
_entity_poly.entity_id
_entity_poly.type
_entity_poly.pdbx_seq_one_letter_code
_entity_poly.pdbx_strand_id
1 'polypeptide(L)'
;MYRRNGLTANVAVTSATSEGSSSSESLDRPSADYAKSYDAVVFDVLKVTPEEFASQITLMDAPVFRAIQPEELASCGWNKKEKHILAPNVVAFTHRFNQVSFWLVREVLTAQTLKIRAEILSHFVKIAKKLLELNNLHALVSVVSALHSAPIFRLSKTWAAMETAKREKT
;
A
#
# COMPACT_ATOMS: atom_id res chain seq x y z
N MET A 1 25.02 -6.01 41.97
CA MET A 1 25.54 -4.69 42.40
C MET A 1 25.63 -3.78 41.19
N TYR A 2 24.66 -2.87 41.00
CA TYR A 2 24.86 -1.57 40.37
C TYR A 2 23.82 -0.61 40.99
N ARG A 3 24.33 0.51 41.51
CA ARG A 3 23.70 1.39 42.50
C ARG A 3 22.81 2.42 41.77
N ARG A 4 21.54 2.50 42.16
CA ARG A 4 20.56 3.52 41.75
C ARG A 4 20.59 4.61 42.83
N ASN A 5 20.82 5.87 42.48
CA ASN A 5 20.53 7.02 43.35
C ASN A 5 20.01 8.16 42.48
N GLY A 6 18.75 8.54 42.70
CA GLY A 6 18.17 9.75 42.13
C GLY A 6 18.48 10.97 42.99
N LEU A 7 18.12 12.15 42.48
CA LEU A 7 17.77 13.30 43.29
C LEU A 7 16.92 14.26 42.47
N THR A 8 15.71 14.47 42.98
CA THR A 8 14.72 15.50 42.63
C THR A 8 15.18 16.87 43.11
N ALA A 9 14.88 17.94 42.37
CA ALA A 9 14.70 19.28 42.95
C ALA A 9 13.78 20.14 42.06
N ASN A 10 12.59 20.41 42.58
CA ASN A 10 11.70 21.49 42.14
C ASN A 10 12.23 22.83 42.69
N VAL A 11 12.30 23.87 41.86
CA VAL A 11 12.22 25.27 42.33
C VAL A 11 11.49 26.08 41.26
N ALA A 12 10.31 26.61 41.65
CA ALA A 12 9.69 27.78 41.04
C ALA A 12 10.09 29.00 41.89
N VAL A 13 10.18 30.21 41.28
CA VAL A 13 9.89 31.53 41.91
C VAL A 13 10.08 32.68 40.88
N THR A 14 8.93 33.28 40.54
CA THR A 14 8.53 34.70 40.35
C THR A 14 9.19 35.69 39.37
N SER A 15 8.28 36.40 38.71
CA SER A 15 8.28 37.56 37.81
C SER A 15 8.50 38.94 38.44
N ALA A 16 8.93 39.92 37.63
CA ALA A 16 8.49 41.34 37.51
C ALA A 16 9.67 42.21 36.97
N THR A 17 9.60 43.24 36.13
CA THR A 17 8.57 44.01 35.37
C THR A 17 9.35 45.05 34.53
N SER A 18 8.87 45.46 33.35
CA SER A 18 8.85 46.89 32.92
C SER A 18 8.15 47.03 31.57
N GLU A 19 7.25 47.99 31.51
CA GLU A 19 6.24 48.26 30.50
C GLU A 19 6.75 49.02 29.28
N GLY A 20 5.97 48.95 28.18
CA GLY A 20 6.12 49.79 26.99
C GLY A 20 4.94 49.59 26.02
N SER A 21 3.96 50.48 26.13
CA SER A 21 2.69 50.60 25.40
C SER A 21 2.77 50.51 23.85
N SER A 22 1.76 49.95 23.18
CA SER A 22 1.09 50.61 22.03
C SER A 22 -0.09 49.79 21.45
N SER A 23 -1.29 50.35 21.62
CA SER A 23 -2.45 50.44 20.73
C SER A 23 -3.02 49.22 19.99
N SER A 24 -4.32 49.03 20.24
CA SER A 24 -5.27 48.20 19.50
C SER A 24 -5.52 48.69 18.07
N GLU A 25 -5.40 47.80 17.10
CA GLU A 25 -6.11 47.89 15.82
C GLU A 25 -6.80 46.55 15.53
N SER A 26 -8.13 46.56 15.66
CA SER A 26 -9.02 45.48 15.24
C SER A 26 -9.16 45.51 13.72
N LEU A 27 -8.62 44.51 13.04
CA LEU A 27 -8.94 44.24 11.64
C LEU A 27 -9.94 43.08 11.58
N ASP A 28 -11.22 43.44 11.58
CA ASP A 28 -12.28 42.59 11.03
C ASP A 28 -12.00 42.39 9.54
N ARG A 29 -11.32 41.30 9.20
CA ARG A 29 -11.23 40.81 7.83
C ARG A 29 -12.30 39.73 7.66
N PRO A 30 -13.23 39.85 6.69
CA PRO A 30 -14.07 38.71 6.33
C PRO A 30 -13.14 37.62 5.81
N SER A 31 -12.98 36.54 6.57
CA SER A 31 -12.37 35.30 6.07
C SER A 31 -13.30 34.77 5.00
N ALA A 32 -13.09 35.21 3.75
CA ALA A 32 -13.67 34.57 2.60
C ALA A 32 -13.06 33.17 2.53
N ASP A 33 -13.89 32.18 2.86
CA ASP A 33 -13.68 30.76 2.65
C ASP A 33 -13.18 30.49 1.22
N TYR A 34 -11.87 30.42 1.06
CA TYR A 34 -11.22 29.83 -0.12
C TYR A 34 -10.51 28.54 0.30
N ALA A 35 -11.15 27.73 1.14
CA ALA A 35 -10.85 26.31 1.17
C ALA A 35 -11.37 25.71 -0.14
N LYS A 36 -10.53 25.72 -1.19
CA LYS A 36 -10.81 24.90 -2.37
C LYS A 36 -10.90 23.46 -1.89
N SER A 37 -12.12 22.94 -1.81
CA SER A 37 -12.40 21.52 -1.63
C SER A 37 -11.89 20.82 -2.87
N TYR A 38 -10.67 20.30 -2.80
CA TYR A 38 -10.21 19.33 -3.77
C TYR A 38 -11.03 18.08 -3.52
N ASP A 39 -11.94 17.73 -4.44
CA ASP A 39 -12.49 16.39 -4.47
C ASP A 39 -11.30 15.44 -4.51
N ALA A 40 -11.21 14.56 -3.51
CA ALA A 40 -10.20 13.51 -3.52
C ALA A 40 -10.40 12.74 -4.82
N VAL A 41 -9.40 12.76 -5.71
CA VAL A 41 -9.44 11.98 -6.94
C VAL A 41 -9.52 10.51 -6.52
N VAL A 42 -10.73 9.94 -6.53
CA VAL A 42 -10.95 8.53 -6.24
C VAL A 42 -10.41 7.75 -7.43
N PHE A 43 -9.27 7.10 -7.23
CA PHE A 43 -8.68 6.22 -8.23
C PHE A 43 -9.60 5.01 -8.42
N ASP A 44 -10.01 4.77 -9.67
CA ASP A 44 -10.85 3.64 -10.05
C ASP A 44 -10.00 2.58 -10.76
N VAL A 45 -9.81 1.44 -10.10
CA VAL A 45 -9.03 0.32 -10.62
C VAL A 45 -9.56 -0.21 -11.95
N LEU A 46 -10.86 -0.05 -12.25
CA LEU A 46 -11.44 -0.55 -13.51
C LEU A 46 -11.16 0.37 -14.71
N LYS A 47 -10.68 1.60 -14.49
CA LYS A 47 -10.38 2.57 -15.56
C LYS A 47 -8.98 2.43 -16.15
N VAL A 48 -8.06 1.77 -15.44
CA VAL A 48 -6.72 1.46 -15.95
C VAL A 48 -6.76 0.09 -16.59
N THR A 49 -6.11 -0.09 -17.73
CA THR A 49 -6.15 -1.37 -18.44
C THR A 49 -5.32 -2.44 -17.73
N PRO A 50 -5.63 -3.75 -17.93
CA PRO A 50 -4.82 -4.82 -17.35
C PRO A 50 -3.35 -4.80 -17.81
N GLU A 51 -3.11 -4.33 -19.02
CA GLU A 51 -1.77 -4.22 -19.62
C GLU A 51 -0.95 -3.10 -18.99
N GLU A 52 -1.56 -1.94 -18.74
CA GLU A 52 -0.92 -0.84 -18.02
C GLU A 52 -0.56 -1.27 -16.59
N PHE A 53 -1.48 -1.92 -15.86
CA PHE A 53 -1.14 -2.43 -14.53
C PHE A 53 -0.01 -3.44 -14.56
N ALA A 54 -0.07 -4.44 -15.46
CA ALA A 54 0.99 -5.43 -15.58
C ALA A 54 2.35 -4.78 -15.90
N SER A 55 2.36 -3.78 -16.78
CA SER A 55 3.56 -3.03 -17.14
C SER A 55 4.11 -2.23 -15.96
N GLN A 56 3.26 -1.50 -15.22
CA GLN A 56 3.70 -0.70 -14.07
C GLN A 56 4.17 -1.56 -12.91
N ILE A 57 3.48 -2.66 -12.60
CA ILE A 57 3.93 -3.63 -11.58
C ILE A 57 5.31 -4.18 -11.97
N THR A 58 5.48 -4.56 -13.23
CA THR A 58 6.76 -5.07 -13.74
C THR A 58 7.87 -4.01 -13.70
N LEU A 59 7.55 -2.77 -14.04
CA LEU A 59 8.49 -1.65 -13.96
C LEU A 59 8.96 -1.39 -12.53
N MET A 60 8.07 -1.55 -11.54
CA MET A 60 8.40 -1.40 -10.11
C MET A 60 9.18 -2.60 -9.56
N ASP A 61 8.88 -3.82 -9.98
CA ASP A 61 9.50 -5.04 -9.46
C ASP A 61 10.91 -5.25 -10.03
N ALA A 62 11.12 -4.93 -11.30
CA ALA A 62 12.39 -5.16 -12.00
C ALA A 62 13.63 -4.53 -11.34
N PRO A 63 13.64 -3.26 -10.89
CA PRO A 63 14.81 -2.69 -10.21
C PRO A 63 15.09 -3.36 -8.87
N VAL A 64 14.06 -3.77 -8.12
CA VAL A 64 14.24 -4.46 -6.83
C VAL A 64 14.83 -5.85 -7.05
N PHE A 65 14.35 -6.59 -8.05
CA PHE A 65 14.91 -7.89 -8.41
C PHE A 65 16.38 -7.79 -8.84
N ARG A 66 16.72 -6.81 -9.69
CA ARG A 66 18.10 -6.58 -10.16
C ARG A 66 19.04 -6.12 -9.06
N ALA A 67 18.53 -5.57 -7.96
CA ALA A 67 19.35 -5.11 -6.85
C ALA A 67 19.82 -6.24 -5.92
N ILE A 68 19.20 -7.43 -5.99
CA ILE A 68 19.55 -8.58 -5.14
C ILE A 68 20.99 -9.00 -5.41
N GLN A 69 21.82 -8.98 -4.36
CA GLN A 69 23.21 -9.41 -4.44
C GLN A 69 23.36 -10.90 -4.08
N PRO A 70 24.33 -11.63 -4.67
CA PRO A 70 24.57 -13.03 -4.37
C PRO A 70 24.81 -13.32 -2.88
N GLU A 71 25.45 -12.41 -2.16
CA GLU A 71 25.77 -12.55 -0.73
C GLU A 71 24.52 -12.58 0.13
N GLU A 72 23.47 -11.85 -0.26
CA GLU A 72 22.17 -11.87 0.42
C GLU A 72 21.55 -13.26 0.35
N LEU A 73 21.65 -13.91 -0.81
CA LEU A 73 21.15 -15.27 -1.05
C LEU A 73 22.00 -16.32 -0.31
N ALA A 74 23.33 -16.20 -0.38
CA ALA A 74 24.24 -17.10 0.31
C ALA A 74 24.10 -17.04 1.85
N SER A 75 23.75 -15.87 2.40
CA SER A 75 23.59 -15.69 3.85
C SER A 75 22.39 -16.44 4.46
N CYS A 76 21.42 -16.83 3.63
CA CYS A 76 20.09 -17.31 4.06
C CYS A 76 19.45 -16.39 5.12
N GLY A 77 19.72 -15.08 5.04
CA GLY A 77 19.44 -14.10 6.08
C GLY A 77 18.02 -13.54 6.12
N TRP A 78 17.23 -13.72 5.05
CA TRP A 78 15.93 -13.06 4.88
C TRP A 78 14.85 -13.47 5.91
N ASN A 79 15.04 -14.60 6.61
CA ASN A 79 14.16 -15.07 7.68
C ASN A 79 14.70 -14.83 9.10
N LYS A 80 15.87 -14.19 9.24
CA LYS A 80 16.51 -13.92 10.54
C LYS A 80 16.04 -12.57 11.12
N LYS A 81 16.35 -12.32 12.39
CA LYS A 81 16.03 -11.05 13.07
C LYS A 81 16.72 -9.86 12.38
N GLU A 82 17.94 -10.06 11.90
CA GLU A 82 18.79 -9.08 11.21
C GLU A 82 18.56 -9.06 9.69
N LYS A 83 17.44 -9.58 9.18
CA LYS A 83 17.16 -9.73 7.74
C LYS A 83 17.34 -8.45 6.91
N HIS A 84 17.06 -7.28 7.50
CA HIS A 84 17.21 -5.99 6.84
C HIS A 84 18.67 -5.55 6.66
N ILE A 85 19.59 -6.17 7.39
CA ILE A 85 21.04 -5.96 7.25
C ILE A 85 21.62 -7.05 6.33
N LEU A 86 21.21 -8.30 6.53
CA LEU A 86 21.79 -9.46 5.83
C LEU A 86 21.26 -9.65 4.40
N ALA A 87 20.00 -9.32 4.17
CA ALA A 87 19.33 -9.57 2.88
C ALA A 87 18.29 -8.46 2.55
N PRO A 88 18.69 -7.17 2.54
CA PRO A 88 17.78 -6.05 2.37
C PRO A 88 16.95 -6.12 1.08
N ASN A 89 17.54 -6.49 -0.06
CA ASN A 89 16.86 -6.53 -1.35
C ASN A 89 15.97 -7.75 -1.48
N VAL A 90 16.38 -8.91 -0.93
CA VAL A 90 15.51 -10.10 -0.86
C VAL A 90 14.26 -9.79 -0.02
N VAL A 91 14.43 -9.10 1.11
CA VAL A 91 13.30 -8.67 1.96
C VAL A 91 12.44 -7.63 1.24
N ALA A 92 13.04 -6.68 0.52
CA ALA A 92 12.31 -5.70 -0.28
C ALA A 92 11.50 -6.37 -1.40
N PHE A 93 12.05 -7.37 -2.08
CA PHE A 93 11.35 -8.11 -3.12
C PHE A 93 10.22 -8.97 -2.55
N THR A 94 10.42 -9.56 -1.37
CA THR A 94 9.34 -10.22 -0.62
C THR A 94 8.25 -9.22 -0.20
N HIS A 95 8.62 -7.99 0.14
CA HIS A 95 7.66 -6.95 0.46
C HIS A 95 6.82 -6.56 -0.77
N ARG A 96 7.44 -6.42 -1.94
CA ARG A 96 6.74 -6.18 -3.22
C ARG A 96 5.67 -7.24 -3.50
N PHE A 97 6.02 -8.52 -3.33
CA PHE A 97 5.07 -9.64 -3.42
C PHE A 97 3.85 -9.43 -2.52
N ASN A 98 4.08 -9.14 -1.23
CA ASN A 98 3.00 -8.97 -0.25
C ASN A 98 2.15 -7.72 -0.53
N GLN A 99 2.77 -6.63 -1.01
CA GLN A 99 2.05 -5.41 -1.38
C GLN A 99 1.06 -5.65 -2.51
N VAL A 100 1.47 -6.34 -3.57
CA VAL A 100 0.60 -6.67 -4.72
C VAL A 100 -0.55 -7.59 -4.27
N SER A 101 -0.24 -8.63 -3.48
CA SER A 101 -1.28 -9.53 -2.97
C SER A 101 -2.29 -8.80 -2.08
N PHE A 102 -1.81 -7.97 -1.14
CA PHE A 102 -2.69 -7.22 -0.24
C PHE A 102 -3.53 -6.19 -0.99
N TRP A 103 -2.95 -5.49 -1.96
CA TRP A 103 -3.67 -4.56 -2.82
C TRP A 103 -4.84 -5.25 -3.52
N LEU A 104 -4.61 -6.38 -4.20
CA LEU A 104 -5.67 -7.16 -4.84
C LEU A 104 -6.78 -7.52 -3.85
N VAL A 105 -6.41 -8.09 -2.70
CA VAL A 105 -7.38 -8.50 -1.69
C VAL A 105 -8.22 -7.31 -1.23
N ARG A 106 -7.58 -6.17 -0.99
CA ARG A 106 -8.26 -4.93 -0.60
C ARG A 106 -9.25 -4.50 -1.66
N GLU A 107 -8.83 -4.30 -2.91
CA GLU A 107 -9.70 -3.80 -3.99
C GLU A 107 -10.92 -4.69 -4.20
N VAL A 108 -10.76 -6.01 -4.13
CA VAL A 108 -11.88 -6.96 -4.24
C VAL A 108 -12.82 -6.84 -3.04
N LEU A 109 -12.30 -6.79 -1.81
CA LEU A 109 -13.13 -6.77 -0.61
C LEU A 109 -13.81 -5.41 -0.34
N THR A 110 -13.24 -4.30 -0.82
CA THR A 110 -13.81 -2.96 -0.66
C THR A 110 -14.77 -2.56 -1.78
N ALA A 111 -14.99 -3.43 -2.77
CA ALA A 111 -15.93 -3.20 -3.86
C ALA A 111 -17.37 -3.03 -3.35
N GLN A 112 -18.05 -1.97 -3.80
CA GLN A 112 -19.35 -1.55 -3.27
C GLN A 112 -20.50 -2.52 -3.60
N THR A 113 -20.43 -3.21 -4.74
CA THR A 113 -21.49 -4.13 -5.19
C THR A 113 -20.91 -5.46 -5.65
N LEU A 114 -21.73 -6.52 -5.65
CA LEU A 114 -21.34 -7.83 -6.17
C LEU A 114 -20.89 -7.76 -7.64
N LYS A 115 -21.59 -6.97 -8.46
CA LYS A 115 -21.27 -6.80 -9.89
C LYS A 115 -19.89 -6.18 -10.06
N ILE A 116 -19.63 -5.04 -9.41
CA ILE A 116 -18.33 -4.36 -9.46
C ILE A 116 -17.23 -5.28 -8.91
N ARG A 117 -17.49 -6.00 -7.82
CA ARG A 117 -16.52 -6.94 -7.25
C ARG A 117 -16.15 -8.05 -8.23
N ALA A 118 -17.11 -8.61 -8.96
CA ALA A 118 -16.85 -9.62 -9.98
C ALA A 118 -16.06 -9.04 -11.17
N GLU A 119 -16.32 -7.79 -11.56
CA GLU A 119 -15.56 -7.08 -12.58
C GLU A 119 -14.10 -6.85 -12.14
N ILE A 120 -13.87 -6.41 -10.90
CA ILE A 120 -12.52 -6.24 -10.32
C ILE A 120 -11.78 -7.58 -10.27
N LEU A 121 -12.45 -8.65 -9.81
CA LEU A 121 -11.85 -9.98 -9.78
C LEU A 121 -11.45 -10.46 -11.19
N SER A 122 -12.34 -10.28 -12.18
CA SER A 122 -12.05 -10.56 -13.58
C SER A 122 -10.89 -9.71 -14.11
N HIS A 123 -10.82 -8.45 -13.69
CA HIS A 123 -9.75 -7.53 -14.06
C HIS A 123 -8.39 -8.04 -13.57
N PHE A 124 -8.27 -8.51 -12.32
CA PHE A 124 -7.05 -9.11 -11.80
C PHE A 124 -6.66 -10.42 -12.50
N VAL A 125 -7.62 -11.25 -12.93
CA VAL A 125 -7.33 -12.42 -13.77
C VAL A 125 -6.73 -12.00 -15.11
N LYS A 126 -7.18 -10.89 -15.71
CA LYS A 126 -6.58 -10.35 -16.93
C LYS A 126 -5.20 -9.75 -16.67
N ILE A 127 -4.98 -9.07 -15.54
CA ILE A 127 -3.65 -8.59 -15.13
C ILE A 127 -2.69 -9.77 -15.00
N ALA A 128 -3.10 -10.87 -14.36
CA ALA A 128 -2.29 -12.08 -14.26
C ALA A 128 -1.87 -12.61 -15.64
N LYS A 129 -2.79 -12.67 -16.61
CA LYS A 129 -2.45 -13.06 -17.99
C LYS A 129 -1.42 -12.12 -18.62
N LYS A 130 -1.57 -10.81 -18.45
CA LYS A 130 -0.61 -9.82 -18.94
C LYS A 130 0.75 -9.91 -18.26
N LEU A 131 0.80 -10.21 -16.96
CA LEU A 131 2.04 -10.47 -16.23
C LEU A 131 2.75 -11.73 -16.77
N LEU A 132 1.99 -12.76 -17.15
CA LEU A 132 2.54 -13.95 -17.82
C LEU A 132 3.12 -13.60 -19.20
N GLU A 133 2.41 -12.81 -20.01
CA GLU A 133 2.91 -12.33 -21.31
C GLU A 133 4.22 -11.54 -21.17
N LEU A 134 4.37 -10.75 -20.09
CA LEU A 134 5.60 -10.02 -19.77
C LEU A 134 6.68 -10.88 -19.09
N ASN A 135 6.44 -12.17 -18.86
CA ASN A 135 7.31 -13.07 -18.08
C ASN A 135 7.61 -12.58 -16.65
N ASN A 136 6.76 -11.73 -16.07
CA ASN A 136 6.86 -11.35 -14.67
C ASN A 136 6.20 -12.40 -13.77
N LEU A 137 6.93 -13.51 -13.56
CA LEU A 137 6.44 -14.63 -12.74
C LEU A 137 6.30 -14.27 -11.26
N HIS A 138 7.10 -13.32 -10.76
CA HIS A 138 7.02 -12.88 -9.37
C HIS A 138 5.64 -12.27 -9.05
N ALA A 139 5.23 -11.27 -9.82
CA ALA A 139 3.93 -10.63 -9.63
C ALA A 139 2.78 -11.55 -10.04
N LEU A 140 2.96 -12.39 -11.07
CA LEU A 140 1.96 -13.38 -11.46
C LEU A 140 1.61 -14.30 -10.29
N VAL A 141 2.62 -14.87 -9.63
CA VAL A 141 2.41 -15.74 -8.47
C VAL A 141 1.79 -14.95 -7.32
N SER A 142 2.20 -13.70 -7.07
CA SER A 142 1.58 -12.83 -6.06
C SER A 142 0.07 -12.65 -6.28
N VAL A 143 -0.35 -12.39 -7.52
CA VAL A 143 -1.76 -12.26 -7.89
C VAL A 143 -2.50 -13.59 -7.73
N VAL A 144 -1.96 -14.70 -8.23
CA VAL A 144 -2.58 -16.03 -8.14
C VAL A 144 -2.71 -16.49 -6.68
N SER A 145 -1.69 -16.28 -5.86
CA SER A 145 -1.73 -16.57 -4.43
C SER A 145 -2.78 -15.74 -3.70
N ALA A 146 -2.95 -14.46 -4.07
CA ALA A 146 -3.99 -13.61 -3.50
C ALA A 146 -5.40 -14.08 -3.89
N LEU A 147 -5.61 -14.51 -5.14
CA LEU A 147 -6.88 -15.07 -5.61
C LEU A 147 -7.25 -16.39 -4.88
N HIS A 148 -6.25 -17.22 -4.56
CA HIS A 148 -6.43 -18.44 -3.78
C HIS A 148 -6.40 -18.23 -2.26
N SER A 149 -6.17 -17.01 -1.78
CA SER A 149 -6.17 -16.73 -0.35
C SER A 149 -7.57 -16.90 0.24
N ALA A 150 -7.65 -17.31 1.50
CA ALA A 150 -8.92 -17.51 2.22
C ALA A 150 -9.95 -16.35 2.09
N PRO A 151 -9.56 -15.06 2.13
CA PRO A 151 -10.52 -13.96 1.91
C PRO A 151 -11.18 -13.92 0.54
N ILE A 152 -10.49 -14.37 -0.50
CA ILE A 152 -10.96 -14.27 -1.89
C ILE A 152 -11.57 -15.58 -2.35
N PHE A 153 -10.93 -16.72 -2.02
CA PHE A 153 -11.39 -18.04 -2.43
C PHE A 153 -12.82 -18.35 -1.96
N ARG A 154 -13.19 -17.94 -0.74
CA ARG A 154 -14.53 -18.18 -0.17
C ARG A 154 -15.67 -17.37 -0.80
N LEU A 155 -15.39 -16.44 -1.72
CA LEU A 155 -16.39 -15.53 -2.30
C LEU A 155 -17.23 -16.20 -3.40
N SER A 156 -17.89 -17.32 -3.11
CA SER A 156 -18.53 -18.20 -4.10
C SER A 156 -19.50 -17.48 -5.04
N LYS A 157 -20.29 -16.52 -4.53
CA LYS A 157 -21.22 -15.71 -5.35
C LYS A 157 -20.49 -14.81 -6.37
N THR A 158 -19.32 -14.30 -6.00
CA THR A 158 -18.50 -13.44 -6.88
C THR A 158 -17.87 -14.28 -7.99
N TRP A 159 -17.33 -15.45 -7.64
CA TRP A 159 -16.77 -16.41 -8.61
C TRP A 159 -17.84 -16.87 -9.62
N ALA A 160 -19.04 -17.21 -9.14
CA ALA A 160 -20.16 -17.60 -10.01
C ALA A 160 -20.58 -16.46 -10.95
N ALA A 161 -20.70 -15.22 -10.45
CA ALA A 161 -21.06 -14.06 -11.26
C ALA A 161 -20.03 -13.77 -12.37
N MET A 162 -18.75 -13.99 -12.09
CA MET A 162 -17.67 -13.84 -13.08
C MET A 162 -17.78 -14.86 -14.23
N GLU A 163 -18.18 -16.09 -13.94
CA GLU A 163 -18.37 -17.14 -14.95
C GLU A 163 -19.56 -16.87 -15.86
N THR A 164 -20.68 -16.41 -15.31
CA THR A 164 -21.86 -16.02 -16.09
C THR A 164 -21.54 -14.89 -17.05
N ALA A 165 -20.87 -13.83 -16.56
CA ALA A 165 -20.45 -12.70 -17.39
C ALA A 165 -19.45 -13.08 -18.51
N LYS A 166 -18.70 -14.17 -18.34
CA LYS A 166 -17.81 -14.72 -19.38
C LYS A 166 -18.60 -15.42 -20.49
N ARG A 167 -19.67 -16.14 -20.13
CA ARG A 167 -20.52 -16.88 -21.08
C ARG A 167 -21.38 -15.97 -21.96
N GLU A 168 -21.80 -14.81 -21.45
CA GLU A 168 -22.60 -13.84 -22.21
C GLU A 168 -21.81 -13.07 -23.28
N LYS A 169 -20.48 -13.17 -23.28
CA LYS A 169 -19.59 -12.44 -24.20
C LYS A 169 -18.94 -13.33 -25.27
N THR A 170 -19.27 -14.62 -25.30
CA THR A 170 -18.79 -15.60 -26.28
C THR A 170 -19.96 -16.00 -27.16
#